data_AF-A0A1I7CPU5-F1
#
_entry.id   AF-A0A1I7CPU5-F1
#
_cell.length_a   1.000
_cell.length_b   1.000
_cell.length_c   1.000
_cell.angle_alpha   90.00
_cell.angle_beta   90.00
_cell.angle_gamma   90.00
#
_symmetry.space_group_name_H-M   'P 1'
#
loop_
_entity.id
_entity.type
_entity.pdbx_description
1 polymer ?
#
loop_
_entity_poly.entity_id
_entity_poly.type
_entity_poly.pdbx_seq_one_letter_code
_entity_poly.pdbx_strand_id
1 'polypeptide(L)'
;MPEQNSPKTNLFWLFFNPFGRISKGVYWLAIALIFCVMYIAISVTAGSLTYNESDAVDLTLAQVYNDMLATNPLLFPLILLTNFMMFMLVIKRLQDRGITGFVALTLFLPFLNLLVPIVVGFLKSEEGPNRYGPTSNSRPIKPKK
;
A
#
# COMPACT_ATOMS: atom_id res chain seq x y z
N MET A 1 7.19 -32.49 -7.17
CA MET A 1 6.30 -31.63 -7.98
C MET A 1 7.19 -30.85 -8.94
N PRO A 2 6.93 -30.82 -10.25
CA PRO A 2 7.77 -30.09 -11.19
C PRO A 2 7.80 -28.60 -10.81
N GLU A 3 8.99 -28.00 -10.77
CA GLU A 3 9.18 -26.56 -10.57
C GLU A 3 8.49 -25.79 -11.70
N GLN A 4 7.22 -25.43 -11.51
CA GLN A 4 6.56 -24.47 -12.37
C GLN A 4 7.16 -23.09 -12.08
N ASN A 5 8.14 -22.71 -12.91
CA ASN A 5 8.82 -21.42 -12.85
C ASN A 5 7.80 -20.28 -12.94
N SER A 6 7.45 -19.73 -11.77
CA SER A 6 6.63 -18.53 -11.68
C SER A 6 7.40 -17.35 -12.26
N PRO A 7 6.75 -16.44 -13.01
CA PRO A 7 7.44 -15.29 -13.59
C PRO A 7 8.09 -14.41 -12.51
N LYS A 8 9.30 -13.90 -12.79
CA LYS A 8 10.14 -13.14 -11.84
C LYS A 8 9.37 -12.02 -11.15
N THR A 9 9.51 -11.89 -9.83
CA THR A 9 8.94 -10.80 -9.03
C THR A 9 9.81 -9.54 -9.16
N ASN A 10 9.21 -8.42 -9.55
CA ASN A 10 9.88 -7.11 -9.66
C ASN A 10 9.14 -6.07 -8.79
N LEU A 11 9.77 -4.95 -8.46
CA LEU A 11 9.13 -3.86 -7.70
C LEU A 11 7.86 -3.33 -8.38
N PHE A 12 7.88 -3.23 -9.71
CA PHE A 12 6.70 -2.82 -10.47
C PHE A 12 5.51 -3.78 -10.26
N TRP A 13 5.78 -5.09 -10.14
CA TRP A 13 4.73 -6.07 -9.82
C TRP A 13 4.25 -5.93 -8.37
N LEU A 14 5.17 -5.66 -7.43
CA LEU A 14 4.82 -5.48 -6.02
C LEU A 14 3.84 -4.32 -5.82
N PHE A 15 4.08 -3.19 -6.49
CA PHE A 15 3.32 -1.95 -6.26
C PHE A 15 2.17 -1.69 -7.24
N PHE A 16 2.23 -2.19 -8.48
CA PHE A 16 1.27 -1.82 -9.53
C PHE A 16 0.41 -2.97 -10.06
N ASN A 17 0.68 -4.22 -9.66
CA ASN A 17 -0.07 -5.37 -10.16
C ASN A 17 -0.89 -6.02 -9.02
N PRO A 18 -2.20 -6.25 -9.14
CA PRO A 18 -3.00 -6.86 -8.07
C PRO A 18 -2.84 -8.39 -7.94
N PHE A 19 -2.23 -9.06 -8.91
CA PHE A 19 -2.24 -10.52 -9.00
C PHE A 19 -0.98 -11.16 -8.42
N GLY A 20 -1.15 -12.02 -7.43
CA GLY A 20 -0.12 -12.88 -6.86
C GLY A 20 -0.11 -12.87 -5.34
N ARG A 21 0.90 -13.53 -4.78
CA ARG A 21 1.01 -13.78 -3.33
C ARG A 21 2.19 -13.03 -2.76
N ILE A 22 2.04 -12.43 -1.58
CA ILE A 22 3.14 -11.79 -0.85
C ILE A 22 3.23 -12.33 0.58
N SER A 23 4.46 -12.58 1.02
CA SER A 23 4.76 -12.96 2.40
C SER A 23 4.58 -11.77 3.35
N LYS A 24 4.36 -12.07 4.65
CA LYS A 24 4.25 -11.05 5.70
C LYS A 24 5.47 -10.11 5.77
N GLY A 25 6.69 -10.61 5.56
CA GLY A 25 7.91 -9.81 5.62
C GLY A 25 7.97 -8.76 4.52
N VAL A 26 7.72 -9.17 3.27
CA VAL A 26 7.69 -8.27 2.11
C VAL A 26 6.54 -7.28 2.23
N TYR A 27 5.39 -7.70 2.76
CA TYR A 27 4.24 -6.83 3.00
C TYR A 27 4.58 -5.68 3.97
N TRP A 28 5.12 -5.99 5.15
CA TRP A 28 5.50 -4.98 6.13
C TRP A 28 6.64 -4.08 5.64
N LEU A 29 7.60 -4.63 4.91
CA LEU A 29 8.69 -3.84 4.34
C LEU A 29 8.19 -2.88 3.25
N ALA A 30 7.26 -3.32 2.40
CA ALA A 30 6.64 -2.46 1.39
C ALA A 30 5.78 -1.35 2.02
N ILE A 31 5.04 -1.67 3.08
CA ILE A 31 4.32 -0.67 3.87
C ILE A 31 5.29 0.32 4.49
N ALA A 32 6.31 -0.16 5.20
CA ALA A 32 7.32 0.71 5.83
C ALA A 32 7.97 1.65 4.80
N LEU A 33 8.30 1.14 3.60
CA LEU A 33 8.82 1.97 2.52
C LEU A 33 7.84 3.07 2.09
N ILE A 34 6.55 2.74 1.92
CA ILE A 34 5.51 3.73 1.59
C ILE A 34 5.42 4.81 2.69
N PHE A 35 5.42 4.40 3.96
CA PHE A 35 5.37 5.32 5.09
C PHE A 35 6.62 6.20 5.19
N CYS A 36 7.82 5.67 4.92
CA CYS A 36 9.05 6.46 4.88
C CYS A 36 9.00 7.54 3.79
N VAL A 37 8.57 7.19 2.57
CA VAL A 37 8.44 8.15 1.46
C VAL A 37 7.42 9.24 1.80
N MET A 38 6.27 8.86 2.36
CA MET A 38 5.24 9.80 2.79
C MET A 38 5.73 10.72 3.91
N TYR A 39 6.43 10.17 4.90
CA TYR A 39 6.99 10.94 6.01
C TYR A 39 7.97 12.00 5.52
N ILE A 40 8.90 11.61 4.63
CA ILE A 40 9.86 12.55 4.05
C ILE A 40 9.13 13.66 3.28
N ALA A 41 8.19 13.30 2.41
CA ALA A 41 7.43 14.28 1.62
C ALA A 41 6.69 15.29 2.50
N ILE A 42 5.98 14.81 3.52
CA ILE A 42 5.25 15.66 4.47
C ILE A 42 6.23 16.52 5.28
N SER A 43 7.32 15.96 5.79
CA SER A 43 8.30 16.71 6.59
C SER A 43 8.96 17.85 5.82
N VAL A 44 9.26 17.63 4.53
CA VAL A 44 9.85 18.64 3.65
C VAL A 44 8.84 19.75 3.38
N THR A 45 7.59 19.40 3.08
CA THR A 45 6.54 20.40 2.86
C THR A 45 6.22 21.16 4.15
N ALA A 46 6.09 20.49 5.29
CA ALA A 46 5.84 21.12 6.59
C ALA A 46 6.98 22.05 7.02
N GLY A 47 8.24 21.64 6.83
CA GLY A 47 9.40 22.49 7.13
C GLY A 47 9.52 23.71 6.22
N SER A 48 8.86 23.73 5.06
CA SER A 48 8.82 24.90 4.17
C SER A 48 7.69 25.89 4.47
N LEU A 49 6.73 25.53 5.32
CA LEU A 49 5.71 26.47 5.76
C LEU A 49 6.25 27.39 6.85
N THR A 50 5.95 28.68 6.72
CA THR A 50 6.25 29.69 7.75
C THR A 50 4.93 30.30 8.20
N TYR A 51 4.57 30.07 9.46
CA TYR A 51 3.42 30.70 10.10
C TYR A 51 3.91 31.82 11.01
N ASN A 52 3.33 33.01 10.90
CA ASN A 52 3.64 34.11 11.81
C ASN A 52 2.97 33.85 13.17
N GLU A 53 3.58 34.33 14.25
CA GLU A 53 3.05 34.11 15.62
C GLU A 53 1.65 34.73 15.83
N SER A 54 1.27 35.71 15.01
CA SER A 54 -0.07 36.29 14.97
C SER A 54 -1.14 35.40 14.34
N ASP A 55 -0.75 34.50 13.42
CA ASP A 55 -1.67 33.61 12.69
C ASP A 55 -1.88 32.27 13.41
N ALA A 56 -0.95 31.90 14.30
CA ALA A 56 -0.91 30.59 14.98
C ALA A 56 -2.10 30.35 15.93
N VAL A 57 -2.77 31.40 16.42
CA VAL A 57 -3.88 31.31 17.38
C VAL A 57 -5.18 30.83 16.74
N ASP A 58 -5.35 31.01 15.42
CA ASP A 58 -6.61 30.70 14.69
C ASP A 58 -6.42 29.69 13.54
N LEU A 59 -5.31 28.94 13.50
CA LEU A 59 -5.07 27.96 12.43
C LEU A 59 -6.08 26.81 12.47
N THR A 60 -6.91 26.73 11.43
CA THR A 60 -7.81 25.61 11.20
C THR A 60 -7.12 24.47 10.43
N LEU A 61 -7.56 23.23 10.63
CA LEU A 61 -7.11 22.06 9.85
C LEU A 61 -7.27 22.25 8.34
N ALA A 62 -8.30 22.97 7.90
CA ALA A 62 -8.56 23.25 6.49
C ALA A 62 -7.52 24.22 5.90
N GLN A 63 -7.11 25.25 6.63
CA GLN A 63 -6.06 26.18 6.19
C GLN A 63 -4.74 25.45 6.03
N VAL A 64 -4.32 24.66 7.03
CA VAL A 64 -3.07 23.88 6.95
C VAL A 64 -3.08 22.94 5.74
N TYR A 65 -4.20 22.28 5.46
CA TYR A 65 -4.32 21.43 4.27
C TYR A 65 -4.16 22.21 2.97
N ASN A 66 -4.82 23.37 2.85
CA ASN A 66 -4.73 24.20 1.66
C ASN A 66 -3.31 24.76 1.46
N ASP A 67 -2.65 25.20 2.53
CA ASP A 67 -1.28 25.71 2.50
C ASP A 67 -0.30 24.61 2.08
N MET A 68 -0.41 23.41 2.68
CA MET A 68 0.37 22.23 2.28
C MET A 68 0.24 21.94 0.79
N LEU A 69 -0.98 22.00 0.26
CA LEU A 69 -1.25 21.73 -1.15
C LEU A 69 -0.74 22.86 -2.07
N ALA A 70 -0.85 24.11 -1.63
CA ALA A 70 -0.34 25.26 -2.36
C ALA A 70 1.20 25.24 -2.44
N THR A 71 1.86 24.89 -1.34
CA THR A 71 3.32 24.78 -1.28
C THR A 71 3.85 23.58 -2.05
N ASN A 72 3.16 22.44 -2.00
CA ASN A 72 3.55 21.25 -2.75
C ASN A 72 2.35 20.61 -3.48
N PRO A 73 2.06 21.08 -4.71
CA PRO A 73 1.00 20.51 -5.53
C PRO A 73 1.18 19.01 -5.84
N LEU A 74 2.41 18.50 -5.77
CA LEU A 74 2.72 17.07 -6.00
C LEU A 74 2.38 16.17 -4.81
N LEU A 75 2.08 16.75 -3.64
CA LEU A 75 1.74 15.98 -2.45
C LEU A 75 0.43 15.19 -2.65
N PHE A 76 -0.57 15.80 -3.29
CA PHE A 76 -1.85 15.15 -3.55
C PHE A 76 -1.75 13.93 -4.49
N PRO A 77 -1.15 14.01 -5.69
CA PRO A 77 -0.96 12.82 -6.53
C PRO A 77 -0.08 11.77 -5.86
N LEU A 78 0.90 12.15 -5.02
CA LEU A 78 1.69 11.20 -4.24
C LEU A 78 0.84 10.44 -3.20
N ILE A 79 -0.07 11.12 -2.49
CA ILE A 79 -1.02 10.50 -1.56
C ILE A 79 -1.91 9.50 -2.32
N LEU A 80 -2.43 9.87 -3.49
CA LEU A 80 -3.24 8.96 -4.30
C LEU A 80 -2.45 7.74 -4.76
N LEU A 81 -1.21 7.94 -5.22
CA LEU A 81 -0.33 6.88 -5.66
C LEU A 81 0.00 5.90 -4.54
N THR A 82 0.33 6.40 -3.34
CA THR A 82 0.66 5.56 -2.19
C THR A 82 -0.54 4.79 -1.65
N ASN A 83 -1.74 5.39 -1.67
CA ASN A 83 -2.99 4.68 -1.37
C ASN A 83 -3.27 3.57 -2.39
N PHE A 84 -3.06 3.83 -3.68
CA PHE A 84 -3.17 2.82 -4.73
C PHE A 84 -2.19 1.67 -4.52
N MET A 85 -0.94 1.97 -4.18
CA MET A 85 0.06 0.95 -3.84
C MET A 85 -0.35 0.11 -2.62
N MET A 86 -0.88 0.76 -1.58
CA MET A 86 -1.38 0.06 -0.38
C MET A 86 -2.55 -0.87 -0.72
N PHE A 87 -3.49 -0.42 -1.55
CA PHE A 87 -4.58 -1.23 -2.07
C PHE A 87 -4.05 -2.48 -2.81
N MET A 88 -3.05 -2.31 -3.68
CA MET A 88 -2.41 -3.41 -4.40
C MET A 88 -1.70 -4.42 -3.48
N LEU A 89 -1.13 -3.97 -2.36
CA LEU A 89 -0.50 -4.85 -1.37
C LEU A 89 -1.54 -5.65 -0.58
N VAL A 90 -2.62 -5.01 -0.14
CA VAL A 90 -3.70 -5.67 0.61
C VAL A 90 -4.40 -6.73 -0.25
N ILE A 91 -4.65 -6.45 -1.54
CA ILE A 91 -5.17 -7.46 -2.47
C ILE A 91 -4.27 -8.69 -2.49
N LYS A 92 -2.95 -8.53 -2.66
CA LYS A 92 -2.02 -9.67 -2.70
C LYS A 92 -1.95 -10.42 -1.38
N ARG A 93 -2.12 -9.72 -0.25
CA ARG A 93 -2.14 -10.34 1.08
C ARG A 93 -3.40 -11.18 1.28
N LEU A 94 -4.55 -10.71 0.79
CA LEU A 94 -5.79 -11.48 0.77
C LEU A 94 -5.67 -12.70 -0.16
N GLN A 95 -5.07 -12.53 -1.33
CA GLN A 95 -4.81 -13.61 -2.29
C GLN A 95 -3.81 -14.65 -1.75
N ASP A 96 -2.84 -14.25 -0.90
CA ASP A 96 -1.95 -15.20 -0.21
C ASP A 96 -2.68 -16.12 0.77
N ARG A 97 -3.94 -15.83 1.09
CA ARG A 97 -4.84 -16.68 1.89
C ARG A 97 -5.92 -17.39 1.08
N GLY A 98 -5.87 -17.30 -0.25
CA GLY A 98 -6.91 -17.83 -1.12
C GLY A 98 -8.21 -17.00 -1.12
N ILE A 99 -8.23 -15.86 -0.41
CA ILE A 99 -9.39 -14.95 -0.34
C ILE A 99 -9.41 -14.09 -1.61
N THR A 100 -10.62 -13.73 -2.04
CA THR A 100 -10.80 -12.86 -3.20
C THR A 100 -10.24 -11.45 -2.93
N GLY A 101 -9.64 -10.84 -3.95
CA GLY A 101 -9.16 -9.46 -3.87
C GLY A 101 -10.29 -8.43 -3.65
N PHE A 102 -11.55 -8.80 -3.88
CA PHE A 102 -12.70 -7.91 -3.66
C PHE A 102 -12.85 -7.48 -2.20
N VAL A 103 -12.38 -8.28 -1.24
CA VAL A 103 -12.38 -7.89 0.17
C VAL A 103 -11.52 -6.63 0.40
N ALA A 104 -10.54 -6.35 -0.46
CA ALA A 104 -9.76 -5.12 -0.37
C ALA A 104 -10.59 -3.85 -0.61
N LEU A 105 -11.78 -3.93 -1.23
CA LEU A 105 -12.67 -2.78 -1.37
C LEU A 105 -13.15 -2.22 -0.03
N THR A 106 -13.06 -3.01 1.05
CA THR A 106 -13.30 -2.51 2.42
C THR A 106 -12.36 -1.38 2.82
N LEU A 107 -11.22 -1.21 2.14
CA LEU A 107 -10.30 -0.09 2.35
C LEU A 107 -10.88 1.27 1.94
N PHE A 108 -11.96 1.32 1.16
CA PHE A 108 -12.66 2.57 0.86
C PHE A 108 -13.64 2.99 1.97
N LEU A 109 -13.86 2.13 2.97
CA LEU A 109 -14.67 2.45 4.14
C LEU A 109 -13.78 3.09 5.23
N PRO A 110 -14.25 4.18 5.87
CA PRO A 110 -13.52 4.79 6.98
C PRO A 110 -13.33 3.77 8.11
N PHE A 111 -12.25 3.92 8.88
CA PHE A 111 -11.78 2.99 9.93
C PHE A 111 -11.27 1.64 9.42
N LEU A 112 -11.95 1.01 8.47
CA LEU A 112 -11.51 -0.25 7.87
C LEU A 112 -10.25 -0.08 7.02
N ASN A 113 -10.07 1.10 6.42
CA ASN A 113 -8.86 1.48 5.71
C ASN A 113 -7.58 1.39 6.55
N LEU A 114 -7.67 1.51 7.88
CA LEU A 114 -6.54 1.35 8.80
C LEU A 114 -6.50 -0.04 9.45
N LEU A 115 -7.66 -0.57 9.85
CA LEU A 115 -7.73 -1.87 10.54
C LEU A 115 -7.41 -3.05 9.63
N VAL A 116 -7.98 -3.08 8.42
CA VAL A 116 -7.83 -4.22 7.50
C VAL A 116 -6.36 -4.46 7.12
N PRO A 117 -5.56 -3.46 6.70
CA PRO A 117 -4.14 -3.66 6.38
C PRO A 117 -3.36 -4.27 7.54
N ILE A 118 -3.59 -3.78 8.76
CA ILE A 118 -2.90 -4.26 9.96
C ILE A 118 -3.27 -5.72 10.23
N VAL A 119 -4.56 -6.05 10.23
CA VAL A 119 -5.05 -7.41 10.48
C VAL A 119 -4.49 -8.38 9.43
N VAL A 120 -4.58 -8.06 8.13
CA VAL A 120 -4.04 -8.94 7.06
C VAL A 120 -2.52 -9.07 7.12
N GLY A 121 -1.82 -8.06 7.64
CA GLY A 121 -0.38 -8.09 7.85
C GLY A 121 0.08 -9.11 8.91
N PHE A 122 -0.74 -9.35 9.93
CA PHE A 122 -0.43 -10.32 11.00
C PHE A 122 -0.93 -11.73 10.72
N LEU A 123 -1.92 -11.89 9.84
CA LEU A 123 -2.45 -13.20 9.48
C LEU A 123 -1.37 -14.11 8.90
N LYS A 124 -1.45 -15.41 9.19
CA LYS A 124 -0.52 -16.41 8.63
C LYS A 124 -0.77 -16.60 7.13
N SER A 125 0.31 -16.77 6.37
CA SER A 125 0.27 -17.18 4.96
C SER A 125 -0.31 -18.58 4.81
N GLU A 126 -1.03 -18.83 3.72
CA GLU A 126 -1.54 -20.17 3.40
C GLU A 126 -0.39 -21.11 3.01
N GLU A 127 -0.38 -22.31 3.59
CA GLU A 127 0.63 -23.33 3.28
C GLU A 127 0.28 -24.04 1.98
N GLY A 128 1.26 -24.20 1.10
CA GLY A 128 1.07 -24.87 -0.19
C GLY A 128 0.52 -23.97 -1.32
N PRO A 129 0.27 -24.55 -2.50
CA PRO A 129 -0.20 -23.83 -3.68
C PRO A 129 -1.67 -23.45 -3.57
N ASN A 130 -2.02 -22.24 -4.01
CA ASN A 130 -3.41 -21.78 -4.14
C ASN A 130 -3.67 -21.22 -5.55
N ARG A 131 -4.93 -20.85 -5.84
CA ARG A 131 -5.35 -20.30 -7.14
C ARG A 131 -4.59 -19.05 -7.62
N TYR A 132 -3.88 -18.37 -6.71
CA TYR A 132 -3.15 -17.13 -6.96
C TYR A 132 -1.63 -17.34 -7.08
N GLY A 133 -1.12 -18.54 -6.80
CA GLY A 133 0.29 -18.87 -6.99
C GLY A 133 0.77 -20.07 -6.16
N PRO A 134 1.90 -20.68 -6.54
CA PRO A 134 2.42 -21.89 -5.90
C PRO A 134 2.97 -21.63 -4.48
N THR A 135 3.54 -20.47 -4.21
CA THR A 135 4.16 -20.12 -2.93
C THR A 135 3.99 -18.63 -2.60
N SER A 136 4.25 -18.21 -1.37
CA SER A 136 4.32 -16.76 -1.06
C SER A 136 5.47 -16.09 -1.83
N ASN A 137 5.28 -14.83 -2.23
CA ASN A 137 6.18 -14.09 -3.14
C ASN A 137 6.24 -14.68 -4.56
N SER A 138 5.10 -15.16 -5.07
CA SER A 138 5.02 -15.69 -6.44
C SER A 138 3.84 -15.08 -7.21
N ARG A 139 3.94 -15.14 -8.53
CA ARG A 139 2.87 -14.74 -9.47
C ARG A 139 1.99 -15.95 -9.82
N PRO A 140 0.73 -15.73 -10.23
CA PRO A 140 -0.11 -16.81 -10.71
C PRO A 140 0.52 -17.46 -11.95
N ILE A 141 0.50 -18.79 -12.00
CA ILE A 141 0.96 -19.55 -13.14
C ILE A 141 -0.11 -19.42 -14.22
N LYS A 142 0.26 -18.83 -15.38
CA LYS A 142 -0.65 -18.80 -16.53
C LYS A 142 -0.83 -20.23 -17.03
N PRO A 143 -2.08 -20.72 -17.25
CA PRO A 143 -2.28 -21.97 -17.94
C PRO A 143 -1.62 -21.86 -19.33
N LYS A 144 -0.85 -22.88 -19.72
CA LYS A 144 -0.36 -23.00 -21.11
C LYS A 144 -1.61 -23.07 -21.99
N LYS A 145 -1.78 -22.07 -22.85
CA LYS A 145 -2.75 -22.13 -23.95
C LYS A 145 -2.28 -23.14 -24.98
#